data_AF-A0AAW4W025-F1
#
_entry.id   AF-A0AAW4W025-F1
#
_cell.length_a   1.000
_cell.length_b   1.000
_cell.length_c   1.000
_cell.angle_alpha   90.00
_cell.angle_beta   90.00
_cell.angle_gamma   90.00
#
_symmetry.space_group_name_H-M   'P 1'
#
loop_
_entity.id
_entity.type
_entity.pdbx_description
1 polymer ?
#
loop_
_entity_poly.entity_id
_entity_poly.type
_entity_poly.pdbx_seq_one_letter_code
_entity_poly.pdbx_strand_id
1 'polypeptide(L)'
;MEQIFNYRDIPTDQRLDILNALAQIGFFPAYGGVKTMQRIMEKSVPNSGPQFYFVLRENQLIGYNFLIGDTRKYKAFPWLAIGNMDEQKLTVCEELMKLQITFFQELGMQDIAGHCIRLMEDYRKGIGKRKESDCR
;
A
#
# COMPACT_ATOMS: atom_id res chain seq x y z
N MET A 1 -0.12 9.72 -16.05
CA MET A 1 -0.54 8.30 -15.86
C MET A 1 0.01 7.85 -14.52
N GLU A 2 -0.82 7.18 -13.73
CA GLU A 2 -0.45 6.62 -12.43
C GLU A 2 0.35 5.33 -12.63
N GLN A 3 1.39 5.16 -11.83
CA GLN A 3 2.29 4.02 -11.86
C GLN A 3 2.39 3.41 -10.46
N ILE A 4 2.32 2.09 -10.39
CA ILE A 4 2.43 1.33 -9.14
C ILE A 4 3.77 0.63 -9.13
N PHE A 5 4.57 0.86 -8.08
CA PHE A 5 5.88 0.27 -7.89
C PHE A 5 5.94 -0.48 -6.57
N ASN A 6 6.57 -1.65 -6.53
CA ASN A 6 7.00 -2.21 -5.27
C ASN A 6 8.26 -1.48 -4.77
N TYR A 7 8.46 -1.41 -3.45
CA TYR A 7 9.66 -0.82 -2.85
C TYR A 7 10.97 -1.37 -3.44
N ARG A 8 11.01 -2.69 -3.73
CA ARG A 8 12.20 -3.34 -4.27
C ARG A 8 12.54 -2.88 -5.68
N ASP A 9 11.56 -2.40 -6.44
CA ASP A 9 11.73 -1.91 -7.82
C ASP A 9 12.16 -0.44 -7.87
N ILE A 10 12.07 0.29 -6.76
CA ILE A 10 12.52 1.68 -6.67
C ILE A 10 14.06 1.72 -6.63
N PRO A 11 14.71 2.58 -7.45
CA PRO A 11 16.15 2.81 -7.40
C PRO A 11 16.64 3.19 -6.00
N THR A 12 17.76 2.60 -5.56
CA THR A 12 18.25 2.73 -4.16
C THR A 12 18.46 4.18 -3.73
N ASP A 13 18.93 5.02 -4.64
CA ASP A 13 19.16 6.46 -4.45
C ASP A 13 17.87 7.26 -4.27
N GLN A 14 16.72 6.74 -4.72
CA GLN A 14 15.40 7.42 -4.63
C GLN A 14 14.55 6.93 -3.46
N ARG A 15 14.90 5.80 -2.83
CA ARG A 15 14.08 5.18 -1.78
C ARG A 15 13.87 6.08 -0.58
N LEU A 16 14.92 6.78 -0.12
CA LEU A 16 14.79 7.66 1.05
C LEU A 16 13.83 8.82 0.79
N ASP A 17 13.87 9.40 -0.41
CA ASP A 17 13.02 10.53 -0.79
C ASP A 17 11.55 10.11 -0.85
N ILE A 18 11.25 8.95 -1.45
CA ILE A 18 9.90 8.38 -1.46
C ILE A 18 9.40 8.12 -0.03
N LEU A 19 10.24 7.58 0.86
CA LEU A 19 9.83 7.34 2.25
C LEU A 19 9.59 8.64 3.03
N ASN A 20 10.36 9.69 2.77
CA ASN A 20 10.15 11.00 3.38
C ASN A 20 8.86 11.66 2.85
N ALA A 21 8.50 11.42 1.59
CA ALA A 21 7.29 11.96 0.98
C ALA A 21 5.99 11.37 1.56
N LEU A 22 6.03 10.21 2.22
CA LEU A 22 4.85 9.58 2.83
C LEU A 22 4.13 10.50 3.85
N ALA A 23 4.87 11.31 4.59
CA ALA A 23 4.30 12.27 5.54
C ALA A 23 3.41 13.32 4.85
N GLN A 24 3.72 13.69 3.61
CA GLN A 24 2.95 14.67 2.83
C GLN A 24 1.58 14.13 2.39
N ILE A 25 1.42 12.80 2.39
CA ILE A 25 0.16 12.12 2.12
C ILE A 25 -0.43 11.47 3.38
N GLY A 26 0.02 11.91 4.56
CA GLY A 26 -0.61 11.57 5.85
C GLY A 26 -0.16 10.26 6.47
N PHE A 27 0.89 9.60 5.97
CA PHE A 27 1.39 8.36 6.55
C PHE A 27 2.60 8.58 7.48
N PHE A 28 2.50 8.02 8.68
CA PHE A 28 3.56 7.99 9.69
C PHE A 28 3.68 6.58 10.29
N PRO A 29 4.89 6.05 10.53
CA PRO A 29 5.05 4.76 11.19
C PRO A 29 4.53 4.82 12.63
N ALA A 30 3.85 3.76 13.07
CA ALA A 30 3.36 3.67 14.45
C ALA A 30 4.49 3.45 15.48
N TYR A 31 5.65 2.96 15.01
CA TYR A 31 6.82 2.73 15.85
C TYR A 31 8.11 3.05 15.08
N GLY A 32 9.03 3.77 15.73
CA GLY A 32 10.29 4.21 15.14
C GLY A 32 10.09 5.40 14.20
N GLY A 33 10.87 5.46 13.12
CA GLY A 33 10.79 6.51 12.12
C GLY A 33 11.13 6.00 10.72
N VAL A 34 11.37 6.90 9.77
CA VAL A 34 11.69 6.57 8.36
C VAL A 34 12.79 5.52 8.23
N LYS A 35 13.90 5.66 8.98
CA LYS A 35 15.00 4.67 8.98
C LYS A 35 14.58 3.28 9.46
N THR A 36 13.59 3.17 10.34
CA THR A 36 13.06 1.88 10.79
C THR A 36 12.21 1.24 9.71
N MET A 37 11.33 2.01 9.04
CA MET A 37 10.58 1.54 7.90
C MET A 37 11.50 1.08 6.77
N GLN A 38 12.48 1.91 6.40
CA GLN A 38 13.46 1.60 5.36
C GLN A 38 14.14 0.25 5.62
N ARG A 39 14.64 0.01 6.84
CA ARG A 39 15.27 -1.28 7.21
C ARG A 39 14.34 -2.48 7.10
N ILE A 40 13.04 -2.31 7.34
CA ILE A 40 12.04 -3.37 7.16
C ILE A 40 11.82 -3.62 5.67
N MET A 41 11.60 -2.55 4.90
CA MET A 41 11.33 -2.63 3.47
C MET A 41 12.53 -3.15 2.67
N GLU A 42 13.77 -2.83 3.06
CA GLU A 42 14.99 -3.40 2.47
C GLU A 42 15.11 -4.92 2.63
N LYS A 43 14.50 -5.48 3.68
CA LYS A 43 14.49 -6.92 3.95
C LYS A 43 13.28 -7.64 3.35
N SER A 44 12.38 -6.92 2.66
CA SER A 44 11.24 -7.54 1.99
C SER A 44 11.72 -8.43 0.84
N VAL A 45 11.06 -9.57 0.69
CA VAL A 45 11.33 -10.55 -0.38
C VAL A 45 10.12 -10.54 -1.31
N PRO A 46 10.29 -10.41 -2.63
CA PRO A 46 9.19 -10.47 -3.59
C PRO A 46 8.34 -11.74 -3.39
N ASN A 47 7.03 -11.62 -3.57
CA ASN A 47 6.06 -12.72 -3.41
C ASN A 47 6.06 -13.37 -2.02
N SER A 48 6.50 -12.62 -0.99
CA SER A 48 6.45 -13.02 0.42
C SER A 48 6.05 -11.85 1.30
N GLY A 49 5.42 -12.09 2.45
CA GLY A 49 5.06 -11.01 3.37
C GLY A 49 6.27 -10.43 4.11
N PRO A 50 6.42 -9.09 4.21
CA PRO A 50 5.52 -8.02 3.77
C PRO A 50 5.84 -7.48 2.36
N GLN A 51 4.86 -6.88 1.69
CA GLN A 51 4.98 -6.17 0.40
C GLN A 51 4.63 -4.68 0.56
N PHE A 52 5.31 -3.81 -0.19
CA PHE A 52 5.16 -2.36 -0.05
C PHE A 52 5.00 -1.70 -1.41
N TYR A 53 3.78 -1.30 -1.76
CA TYR A 53 3.48 -0.67 -3.02
C TYR A 53 3.32 0.85 -2.87
N PHE A 54 3.86 1.59 -3.84
CA PHE A 54 3.81 3.04 -3.95
C PHE A 54 3.12 3.42 -5.26
N VAL A 55 2.32 4.48 -5.23
CA VAL A 55 1.62 5.01 -6.40
C VAL A 55 2.21 6.38 -6.72
N LEU A 56 2.75 6.51 -7.93
CA LEU A 56 3.33 7.75 -8.43
C LEU A 56 2.52 8.30 -9.59
N ARG A 57 2.35 9.62 -9.65
CA ARG A 57 1.89 10.35 -10.83
C ARG A 57 2.92 11.43 -11.12
N GLU A 58 3.46 11.43 -12.34
CA GLU A 58 4.47 12.43 -12.75
C GLU A 58 5.65 12.52 -11.76
N ASN A 59 6.15 11.35 -11.34
CA ASN A 59 7.20 11.18 -10.32
C ASN A 59 6.88 11.68 -8.91
N GLN A 60 5.65 12.17 -8.66
CA GLN A 60 5.18 12.54 -7.33
C GLN A 60 4.46 11.37 -6.67
N LEU A 61 4.80 11.09 -5.40
CA LEU A 61 4.10 10.13 -4.58
C LEU A 61 2.68 10.62 -4.25
N ILE A 62 1.66 9.85 -4.65
CA ILE A 62 0.25 10.17 -4.43
C ILE A 62 -0.49 9.12 -3.58
N GLY A 63 0.08 7.92 -3.47
CA GLY A 63 -0.56 6.84 -2.71
C GLY A 63 0.37 5.69 -2.37
N TYR A 64 -0.16 4.77 -1.58
CA TYR A 64 0.55 3.59 -1.11
C TYR A 64 -0.42 2.46 -0.75
N ASN A 65 0.07 1.22 -0.81
CA ASN A 65 -0.58 0.05 -0.22
C ASN A 65 0.48 -0.89 0.37
N PHE A 66 0.52 -0.98 1.69
CA PHE A 66 1.48 -1.79 2.44
C PHE A 66 0.78 -3.03 2.98
N LEU A 67 1.25 -4.20 2.58
CA LEU A 67 0.70 -5.51 2.92
C LEU A 67 1.63 -6.17 3.92
N ILE A 68 1.20 -6.30 5.18
CA ILE A 68 2.10 -6.61 6.30
C ILE A 68 2.02 -8.08 6.70
N GLY A 69 0.81 -8.62 6.84
CA GLY A 69 0.56 -10.03 7.20
C GLY A 69 0.92 -10.45 8.64
N ASP A 70 1.95 -9.85 9.25
CA ASP A 70 2.37 -10.11 10.63
C ASP A 70 2.67 -8.81 11.39
N THR A 71 1.66 -8.29 12.08
CA THR A 71 1.75 -7.03 12.83
C THR A 71 2.61 -7.15 14.10
N ARG A 72 2.86 -8.37 14.60
CA ARG A 72 3.74 -8.58 15.77
C ARG A 72 5.20 -8.43 15.38
N LYS A 73 5.56 -8.94 14.20
CA LYS A 73 6.91 -8.85 13.65
C LYS A 73 7.23 -7.44 13.13
N TYR A 74 6.26 -6.80 12.48
CA TYR A 74 6.47 -5.51 11.80
C TYR A 74 5.79 -4.35 12.52
N LYS A 75 6.14 -4.10 13.79
CA LYS A 75 5.51 -3.10 14.67
C LYS A 75 5.44 -1.66 14.13
N ALA A 76 6.27 -1.30 13.15
CA ALA A 76 6.17 0.00 12.47
C ALA A 76 4.87 0.16 11.67
N PHE A 77 4.24 -0.95 11.30
CA PHE A 77 2.99 -1.06 10.55
C PHE A 77 1.97 -1.87 11.36
N PRO A 78 1.06 -1.21 12.11
CA PRO A 78 0.26 -1.88 13.13
C PRO A 78 -0.94 -2.67 12.58
N TRP A 79 -1.19 -2.62 11.27
CA TRP A 79 -2.33 -3.28 10.62
C TRP A 79 -1.86 -4.31 9.59
N LEU A 80 -2.72 -5.30 9.29
CA LEU A 80 -2.41 -6.36 8.32
C LEU A 80 -2.22 -5.84 6.90
N ALA A 81 -2.93 -4.76 6.55
CA ALA A 81 -2.68 -3.94 5.37
C ALA A 81 -3.01 -2.48 5.68
N ILE A 82 -2.31 -1.53 5.04
CA ILE A 82 -2.50 -0.08 5.21
C ILE A 82 -2.29 0.60 3.86
N GLY A 83 -3.26 1.40 3.42
CA GLY A 83 -3.14 2.19 2.20
C GLY A 83 -4.15 3.34 2.20
N ASN A 84 -4.03 4.22 1.22
CA ASN A 84 -4.96 5.32 0.96
C ASN A 84 -5.73 5.09 -0.36
N MET A 85 -6.11 3.84 -0.64
CA MET A 85 -6.76 3.44 -1.88
C MET A 85 -8.08 4.18 -2.12
N ASP A 86 -8.81 4.49 -1.06
CA ASP A 86 -10.03 5.30 -1.10
C ASP A 86 -9.81 6.69 -1.73
N GLU A 87 -8.59 7.21 -1.68
CA GLU A 87 -8.19 8.50 -2.27
C GLU A 87 -7.63 8.41 -3.70
N GLN A 88 -7.44 7.21 -4.27
CA GLN A 88 -6.82 7.03 -5.61
C GLN A 88 -7.83 6.97 -6.75
N LYS A 89 -7.43 6.96 -8.02
CA LYS A 89 -8.40 6.66 -9.11
C LYS A 89 -8.88 5.21 -9.05
N LEU A 90 -10.09 4.94 -9.55
CA LEU A 90 -10.66 3.57 -9.53
C LEU A 90 -9.74 2.53 -10.17
N THR A 91 -9.08 2.88 -11.28
CA THR A 91 -8.13 2.00 -11.97
C THR A 91 -6.95 1.60 -11.09
N VAL A 92 -6.42 2.53 -10.29
CA VAL A 92 -5.34 2.26 -9.32
C VAL A 92 -5.86 1.38 -8.18
N CYS A 93 -7.06 1.67 -7.67
CA CYS A 93 -7.69 0.86 -6.62
C CYS A 93 -7.82 -0.59 -7.05
N GLU A 94 -8.28 -0.85 -8.28
CA GLU A 94 -8.47 -2.21 -8.79
C GLU A 94 -7.16 -3.00 -8.82
N GLU A 95 -6.07 -2.38 -9.27
CA GLU A 95 -4.76 -3.04 -9.29
C GLU A 95 -4.21 -3.30 -7.88
N LEU A 96 -4.29 -2.31 -6.98
CA LEU A 96 -3.85 -2.48 -5.60
C LEU A 96 -4.69 -3.52 -4.84
N MET A 97 -5.99 -3.58 -5.12
CA MET A 97 -6.89 -4.54 -4.48
C MET A 97 -6.65 -5.97 -4.98
N LYS A 98 -6.36 -6.16 -6.27
CA LYS A 98 -5.92 -7.47 -6.79
C LYS A 98 -4.69 -7.97 -6.05
N LEU A 99 -3.68 -7.12 -5.88
CA LEU A 99 -2.46 -7.44 -5.12
C LEU A 99 -2.78 -7.82 -3.67
N GLN A 100 -3.66 -7.07 -3.00
CA GLN A 100 -4.07 -7.32 -1.62
C GLN A 100 -4.87 -8.61 -1.45
N ILE A 101 -5.79 -8.91 -2.38
CA ILE A 101 -6.56 -10.16 -2.38
C ILE A 101 -5.63 -11.35 -2.53
N THR A 102 -4.75 -11.35 -3.54
CA THR A 102 -3.78 -12.42 -3.77
C THR A 102 -2.90 -12.62 -2.55
N PHE A 103 -2.36 -11.55 -1.98
CA PHE A 103 -1.53 -11.61 -0.78
C PHE A 103 -2.22 -12.31 0.40
N PHE A 104 -3.47 -11.94 0.70
CA PHE A 104 -4.19 -12.57 1.81
C PHE A 104 -4.60 -14.01 1.51
N GLN A 105 -4.90 -14.35 0.26
CA GLN A 105 -5.16 -15.74 -0.14
C GLN A 105 -3.93 -16.63 0.05
N GLU A 106 -2.75 -16.15 -0.35
CA GLU A 106 -1.47 -16.87 -0.18
C GLU A 106 -1.10 -17.08 1.29
N LEU A 107 -1.48 -16.14 2.17
CA LEU A 107 -1.33 -16.30 3.62
C LEU A 107 -2.41 -17.19 4.26
N GLY A 108 -3.34 -17.74 3.49
CA GLY A 108 -4.47 -18.54 4.00
C GLY A 108 -5.54 -17.73 4.73
N MET A 109 -5.54 -16.39 4.60
CA MET A 109 -6.46 -15.47 5.28
C MET A 109 -7.72 -15.22 4.43
N GLN A 110 -8.48 -16.29 4.14
CA GLN A 110 -9.60 -16.27 3.19
C GLN A 110 -10.72 -15.28 3.57
N ASP A 111 -11.02 -15.12 4.87
CA ASP A 111 -12.03 -14.16 5.31
C ASP A 111 -11.63 -12.70 5.01
N ILE A 112 -10.34 -12.39 5.13
CA ILE A 112 -9.78 -11.06 4.85
C ILE A 112 -9.76 -10.82 3.34
N ALA A 113 -9.35 -11.82 2.55
CA ALA A 113 -9.42 -11.75 1.10
C ALA A 113 -10.87 -11.54 0.61
N GLY A 114 -11.83 -12.27 1.19
CA GLY A 114 -13.26 -12.10 0.91
C GLY A 114 -13.79 -10.72 1.28
N HIS A 115 -13.30 -10.13 2.38
CA HIS A 115 -13.60 -8.74 2.72
C HIS A 115 -13.06 -7.76 1.68
N CYS A 116 -11.83 -7.95 1.21
CA CYS A 116 -11.23 -7.10 0.17
C CYS A 116 -12.04 -7.14 -1.14
N ILE A 117 -12.55 -8.31 -1.53
CA ILE A 117 -13.43 -8.45 -2.70
C ILE A 117 -14.71 -7.61 -2.53
N ARG A 118 -15.39 -7.73 -1.39
CA ARG A 118 -16.61 -6.93 -1.10
C ARG A 118 -16.31 -5.43 -1.10
N LEU A 119 -15.20 -5.02 -0.48
CA LEU A 119 -14.77 -3.63 -0.46
C LEU A 119 -14.51 -3.08 -1.87
N MET A 120 -13.96 -3.89 -2.77
CA MET A 120 -13.79 -3.51 -4.18
C MET A 120 -15.12 -3.25 -4.88
N GLU A 121 -16.13 -4.08 -4.61
CA GLU A 121 -17.48 -3.88 -5.17
C GLU A 121 -18.12 -2.59 -4.66
N ASP A 122 -17.90 -2.26 -3.38
CA ASP A 122 -18.35 -0.99 -2.80
C ASP A 122 -17.64 0.20 -3.46
N TYR A 123 -16.33 0.13 -3.67
CA TYR A 123 -15.57 1.16 -4.39
C TYR A 123 -16.05 1.36 -5.82
N ARG A 124 -16.38 0.28 -6.55
CA ARG A 124 -16.96 0.36 -7.91
C ARG A 124 -18.34 1.05 -7.92
N LYS A 125 -19.08 1.00 -6.82
CA LYS A 125 -20.36 1.70 -6.62
C LYS A 125 -20.18 3.12 -6.07
N GLY A 126 -18.94 3.56 -5.83
CA GLY A 126 -18.62 4.86 -5.24
C GLY A 126 -18.85 4.94 -3.72
N ILE A 127 -19.00 3.81 -3.04
CA ILE A 127 -19.21 3.73 -1.58
C ILE A 127 -17.86 3.69 -0.88
N GLY A 128 -17.67 4.47 0.18
CA GLY A 128 -16.41 4.46 0.96
C GLY A 128 -15.20 5.00 0.19
N LYS A 129 -15.43 5.66 -0.95
CA LYS A 129 -14.41 6.17 -1.84
C LYS A 129 -14.59 7.67 -2.08
N ARG A 130 -13.47 8.39 -2.23
CA ARG A 130 -13.49 9.75 -2.75
C ARG A 130 -14.06 9.79 -4.18
N LYS A 131 -14.75 10.87 -4.56
CA LYS A 131 -15.22 11.08 -5.94
C LYS A 131 -14.03 11.07 -6.90
N GLU A 132 -14.21 10.51 -8.10
CA GLU A 132 -13.13 10.35 -9.07
C GLU A 132 -12.45 11.68 -9.45
N SER A 133 -13.22 12.77 -9.53
CA SER A 133 -12.71 14.13 -9.80
C SER A 133 -11.81 14.69 -8.70
N ASP A 134 -11.95 14.17 -7.48
CA ASP A 134 -11.30 14.69 -6.27
C ASP A 134 -10.16 13.77 -5.80
N CYS A 135 -9.98 12.63 -6.48
CA CYS A 135 -8.93 11.65 -6.21
C CYS A 135 -7.54 12.23 -6.48
N ARG A 136 -6.58 11.80 -5.64
CA ARG A 136 -5.17 12.18 -5.77
C ARG A 136 -4.57 11.67 -7.06
#